data_AF-A0A970I9U5-F1
#
_entry.id   AF-A0A970I9U5-F1
#
_cell.length_a   1.000
_cell.length_b   1.000
_cell.length_c   1.000
_cell.angle_alpha   90.00
_cell.angle_beta   90.00
_cell.angle_gamma   90.00
#
_symmetry.space_group_name_H-M   'P 1'
#
loop_
_entity.id
_entity.type
_entity.pdbx_description
1 polymer ?
#
loop_
_entity_poly.entity_id
_entity_poly.type
_entity_poly.pdbx_seq_one_letter_code
_entity_poly.pdbx_strand_id
1 'polypeptide(L)'
;MRKYLFIAYPVWLYVLFTFPALIAAALLKTLLGTDPLIAHMAGAAGMCLTYMAGKRKRMKQLPAVPWKRIFRLSGLMLAPVATLTVILTGKAFSNLDWKTYLPVVLGTFFWASLSEELLFREFLITRMKETGMTAWVMIPLTALLFSLCHRPETGSLFLQRLVTGMLLGCLYLGSGDIALTVSTHWIYNTIVYTFQTTLPSVTLLYSSGRAGLNVLLCLLSLLGTVVVYSINKSKFAGYT
;
A
#
# COMPACT_ATOMS: atom_id res chain seq x y z
N MET A 1 -8.55 24.90 18.54
CA MET A 1 -8.92 24.14 17.31
C MET A 1 -7.79 24.04 16.27
N ARG A 2 -7.02 25.11 15.97
CA ARG A 2 -5.91 25.06 14.98
C ARG A 2 -4.86 23.95 15.20
N LYS A 3 -4.63 23.54 16.45
CA LYS A 3 -3.66 22.50 16.83
C LYS A 3 -3.84 21.16 16.09
N TYR A 4 -5.08 20.77 15.78
CA TYR A 4 -5.40 19.44 15.21
C TYR A 4 -5.84 19.48 13.74
N LEU A 5 -5.80 20.64 13.08
CA LEU A 5 -6.19 20.78 11.66
C LEU A 5 -5.36 19.91 10.70
N PHE A 6 -4.18 19.45 11.13
CA PHE A 6 -3.36 18.55 10.32
C PHE A 6 -4.02 17.18 10.09
N ILE A 7 -4.98 16.77 10.93
CA ILE A 7 -5.72 15.50 10.77
C ILE A 7 -6.56 15.51 9.48
N ALA A 8 -7.09 16.67 9.11
CA ALA A 8 -7.88 16.82 7.89
C ALA A 8 -7.03 16.82 6.61
N TYR A 9 -5.71 17.01 6.71
CA TYR A 9 -4.86 17.19 5.53
C TYR A 9 -4.78 15.95 4.61
N PRO A 10 -4.53 14.72 5.12
CA PRO A 10 -4.58 13.52 4.28
C PRO A 10 -5.93 13.32 3.61
N VAL A 11 -7.03 13.58 4.33
CA VAL A 11 -8.40 13.46 3.82
C VAL A 11 -8.64 14.47 2.71
N TRP A 12 -8.23 15.73 2.90
CA TRP A 12 -8.39 16.79 1.92
C TRP A 12 -7.61 16.49 0.63
N LEU A 13 -6.36 16.01 0.74
CA LEU A 13 -5.60 15.57 -0.43
C LEU A 13 -6.26 14.38 -1.13
N TYR A 14 -6.79 13.42 -0.37
CA TYR A 14 -7.56 12.32 -0.94
C TYR A 14 -8.72 12.83 -1.76
N VAL A 15 -9.56 13.71 -1.21
CA VAL A 15 -10.71 14.27 -1.94
C VAL A 15 -10.26 15.02 -3.19
N LEU A 16 -9.23 15.87 -3.08
CA LEU A 16 -8.72 16.69 -4.17
C LEU A 16 -8.22 15.86 -5.36
N PHE A 17 -7.57 14.73 -5.11
CA PHE A 17 -6.98 13.91 -6.17
C PHE A 17 -7.87 12.72 -6.59
N THR A 18 -8.53 12.05 -5.65
CA THR A 18 -9.30 10.83 -5.96
C THR A 18 -10.61 11.11 -6.66
N PHE A 19 -11.28 12.23 -6.39
CA PHE A 19 -12.54 12.56 -7.06
C PHE A 19 -12.33 12.90 -8.54
N PRO A 20 -11.40 13.80 -8.93
CA PRO A 20 -11.07 14.03 -10.33
C PRO A 20 -10.48 12.78 -11.01
N ALA A 21 -9.64 12.01 -10.30
CA ALA A 21 -9.08 10.78 -10.86
C ALA A 21 -10.16 9.74 -11.15
N LEU A 22 -11.22 9.65 -10.34
CA LEU A 22 -12.33 8.74 -10.59
C LEU A 22 -13.14 9.14 -11.82
N ILE A 23 -13.40 10.43 -12.01
CA ILE A 23 -14.07 10.95 -13.21
C ILE A 23 -13.19 10.69 -14.44
N ALA A 24 -11.90 11.02 -14.36
CA ALA A 24 -10.94 10.77 -15.43
C ALA A 24 -10.84 9.27 -15.77
N ALA A 25 -10.81 8.38 -14.77
CA ALA A 25 -10.80 6.94 -14.97
C ALA A 25 -12.07 6.45 -15.67
N ALA A 26 -13.25 6.95 -15.28
CA ALA A 26 -14.50 6.61 -15.95
C ALA A 26 -14.53 7.07 -17.42
N LEU A 27 -14.03 8.27 -17.69
CA LEU A 27 -13.92 8.80 -19.06
C LEU A 27 -12.92 8.00 -19.90
N LEU A 28 -11.72 7.72 -19.37
CA LEU A 28 -10.70 6.93 -20.07
C LEU A 28 -11.18 5.50 -20.35
N LYS A 29 -11.89 4.88 -19.41
CA LYS A 29 -12.54 3.58 -19.64
C LYS A 29 -13.56 3.65 -20.78
N THR A 30 -14.39 4.69 -20.79
CA THR A 30 -15.47 4.84 -21.78
C THR A 30 -14.94 5.18 -23.18
N LEU A 31 -13.93 6.06 -23.26
CA LEU A 31 -13.41 6.58 -24.53
C LEU A 31 -12.30 5.70 -25.14
N LEU A 32 -11.47 5.10 -24.29
CA LEU A 32 -10.24 4.40 -24.73
C LEU A 32 -10.18 2.94 -24.27
N GLY A 33 -11.18 2.45 -23.52
CA GLY A 33 -11.18 1.10 -22.97
C GLY A 33 -10.11 0.86 -21.89
N THR A 34 -9.50 1.93 -21.36
CA THR A 34 -8.43 1.82 -20.36
C THR A 34 -8.93 1.22 -19.06
N ASP A 35 -8.16 0.32 -18.47
CA ASP A 35 -8.47 -0.21 -17.14
C ASP A 35 -8.48 0.92 -16.08
N PRO A 36 -9.54 1.04 -15.26
CA PRO A 36 -9.64 2.10 -14.25
C PRO A 36 -8.48 2.15 -13.27
N LEU A 37 -7.89 1.01 -12.88
CA LEU A 37 -6.77 0.98 -11.96
C LEU A 37 -5.53 1.62 -12.56
N ILE A 38 -5.31 1.48 -13.86
CA ILE A 38 -4.22 2.17 -14.57
C ILE A 38 -4.47 3.68 -14.54
N ALA A 39 -5.71 4.12 -14.77
CA ALA A 39 -6.06 5.54 -14.71
C ALA A 39 -5.89 6.13 -13.29
N HIS A 40 -6.11 5.34 -12.23
CA HIS A 40 -5.89 5.76 -10.85
C HIS A 40 -4.43 6.04 -10.51
N MET A 41 -3.47 5.52 -11.27
CA MET A 41 -2.04 5.78 -11.08
C MET A 41 -1.71 7.27 -11.07
N ALA A 42 -2.29 8.04 -12.00
CA ALA A 42 -2.01 9.47 -12.12
C ALA A 42 -2.50 10.26 -10.88
N GLY A 43 -3.67 9.89 -10.34
CA GLY A 43 -4.20 10.49 -9.12
C GLY A 43 -3.32 10.21 -7.90
N ALA A 44 -2.89 8.95 -7.73
CA ALA A 44 -2.00 8.54 -6.64
C ALA A 44 -0.62 9.23 -6.75
N ALA A 45 -0.04 9.25 -7.95
CA ALA A 45 1.22 9.93 -8.21
C ALA A 45 1.12 11.44 -7.95
N GLY A 46 0.07 12.11 -8.45
CA GLY A 46 -0.17 13.53 -8.23
C GLY A 46 -0.29 13.88 -6.75
N MET A 47 -1.02 13.08 -5.98
CA MET A 47 -1.14 13.24 -4.52
C MET A 47 0.21 13.11 -3.83
N CYS A 48 0.97 12.06 -4.15
CA CYS A 48 2.30 11.81 -3.60
C CYS A 48 3.26 12.96 -3.91
N LEU A 49 3.36 13.36 -5.18
CA LEU A 49 4.26 14.41 -5.64
C LEU A 49 3.90 15.77 -5.02
N THR A 50 2.61 16.08 -4.88
CA THR A 50 2.15 17.31 -4.23
C THR A 50 2.55 17.35 -2.76
N TYR A 51 2.39 16.25 -2.03
CA TYR A 51 2.86 16.16 -0.65
C TYR A 51 4.38 16.32 -0.55
N MET A 52 5.14 15.60 -1.39
CA MET A 52 6.60 15.61 -1.40
C MET A 52 7.17 16.98 -1.76
N ALA A 53 6.59 17.67 -2.75
CA ALA A 53 7.03 18.99 -3.18
C ALA A 53 6.62 20.11 -2.21
N GLY A 54 5.51 19.93 -1.47
CA GLY A 54 4.92 20.93 -0.61
C GLY A 54 5.16 20.69 0.89
N LYS A 55 4.20 20.03 1.55
CA LYS A 55 4.17 19.91 3.02
C LYS A 55 5.35 19.13 3.58
N ARG A 56 5.84 18.11 2.88
CA ARG A 56 6.98 17.30 3.33
C ARG A 56 8.23 18.13 3.58
N LYS A 57 8.55 19.06 2.67
CA LYS A 57 9.71 19.98 2.82
C LYS A 57 9.63 20.88 4.06
N ARG A 58 8.42 21.10 4.59
CA ARG A 58 8.20 21.92 5.80
C ARG A 58 8.33 21.12 7.09
N MET A 59 8.50 19.80 7.02
CA MET A 59 8.66 18.92 8.16
C MET A 59 10.16 18.78 8.49
N LYS A 60 10.60 19.45 9.56
CA LYS A 60 12.04 19.53 9.92
C LYS A 60 12.69 18.19 10.29
N GLN A 61 11.90 17.23 10.76
CA GLN A 61 12.39 15.97 11.33
C GLN A 61 12.39 14.79 10.35
N LEU A 62 11.97 15.00 9.10
CA LEU A 62 11.83 13.90 8.15
C LEU A 62 13.05 13.80 7.22
N PRO A 63 13.68 12.62 7.11
CA PRO A 63 14.79 12.41 6.18
C PRO A 63 14.30 12.43 4.72
N ALA A 64 15.22 12.43 3.76
CA ALA A 64 14.88 12.18 2.36
C ALA A 64 14.17 10.82 2.19
N VAL A 65 13.32 10.71 1.17
CA VAL A 65 12.63 9.44 0.87
C VAL A 65 13.67 8.38 0.50
N PRO A 66 13.71 7.23 1.20
CA PRO A 66 14.76 6.23 1.04
C PRO A 66 14.51 5.31 -0.18
N TRP A 67 14.53 5.88 -1.38
CA TRP A 67 14.17 5.18 -2.64
C TRP A 67 14.89 3.84 -2.85
N LYS A 68 16.23 3.83 -2.72
CA LYS A 68 17.04 2.62 -2.90
C LYS A 68 16.61 1.50 -1.94
N ARG A 69 16.22 1.85 -0.72
CA ARG A 69 15.79 0.88 0.31
C ARG A 69 14.38 0.37 0.03
N ILE A 70 13.47 1.24 -0.44
CA ILE A 70 12.12 0.82 -0.87
C ILE A 70 12.23 -0.26 -1.95
N PHE A 71 12.94 0.01 -3.05
CA PHE A 71 13.05 -0.96 -4.14
C PHE A 71 13.76 -2.24 -3.73
N ARG A 72 14.82 -2.15 -2.90
CA ARG A 72 15.53 -3.33 -2.40
C ARG A 72 14.62 -4.21 -1.53
N LEU A 73 13.90 -3.62 -0.57
CA LEU A 73 13.02 -4.36 0.32
C LEU A 73 11.84 -4.95 -0.43
N SER A 74 11.25 -4.20 -1.35
CA SER A 74 10.16 -4.68 -2.21
C SER A 74 10.61 -5.85 -3.08
N GLY A 75 11.81 -5.80 -3.66
CA GLY A 75 12.37 -6.93 -4.42
C GLY A 75 12.58 -8.18 -3.56
N LEU A 76 13.13 -8.02 -2.35
CA LEU A 76 13.32 -9.13 -1.40
C LEU A 76 12.00 -9.77 -0.96
N MET A 77 10.96 -8.97 -0.74
CA MET A 77 9.62 -9.44 -0.38
C MET A 77 8.90 -10.07 -1.58
N LEU A 78 9.09 -9.53 -2.78
CA LEU A 78 8.42 -10.00 -3.99
C LEU A 78 8.96 -11.34 -4.47
N ALA A 79 10.26 -11.61 -4.31
CA ALA A 79 10.88 -12.85 -4.80
C ALA A 79 10.18 -14.14 -4.31
N PRO A 80 9.96 -14.36 -3.00
CA PRO A 80 9.24 -15.54 -2.54
C PRO A 80 7.76 -15.51 -2.91
N VAL A 81 7.11 -14.33 -2.89
CA VAL A 81 5.70 -14.16 -3.30
C VAL A 81 5.48 -14.56 -4.76
N ALA A 82 6.34 -14.09 -5.67
CA ALA A 82 6.27 -14.42 -7.08
C ALA A 82 6.54 -15.91 -7.31
N THR A 83 7.52 -16.48 -6.61
CA THR A 83 7.84 -17.91 -6.69
C THR A 83 6.65 -18.77 -6.25
N LEU A 84 6.08 -18.49 -5.07
CA LEU A 84 4.90 -19.20 -4.56
C LEU A 84 3.71 -19.06 -5.50
N THR A 85 3.47 -17.84 -6.01
CA THR A 85 2.41 -17.57 -6.97
C THR A 85 2.56 -18.43 -8.20
N VAL A 86 3.71 -18.41 -8.88
CA VAL A 86 3.95 -19.20 -10.10
C VAL A 86 3.71 -20.69 -9.85
N ILE A 87 4.22 -21.23 -8.75
CA ILE A 87 4.08 -22.65 -8.39
C ILE A 87 2.61 -23.02 -8.12
N LEU A 88 1.90 -22.20 -7.35
CA LEU A 88 0.57 -22.55 -6.84
C LEU A 88 -0.56 -22.14 -7.79
N THR A 89 -0.32 -21.21 -8.71
CA THR A 89 -1.34 -20.78 -9.69
C THR A 89 -1.08 -21.33 -11.09
N GLY A 90 0.15 -21.71 -11.41
CA GLY A 90 0.49 -22.40 -12.66
C GLY A 90 -0.03 -21.69 -13.91
N LYS A 91 -0.79 -22.44 -14.74
CA LYS A 91 -1.33 -21.92 -16.01
C LYS A 91 -2.25 -20.71 -15.82
N ALA A 92 -2.93 -20.59 -14.68
CA ALA A 92 -3.80 -19.45 -14.40
C ALA A 92 -3.02 -18.12 -14.39
N PHE A 93 -1.78 -18.13 -13.88
CA PHE A 93 -0.94 -16.94 -13.84
C PHE A 93 -0.31 -16.63 -15.20
N SER A 94 0.05 -17.66 -15.98
CA SER A 94 0.50 -17.47 -17.36
C SER A 94 -0.56 -16.81 -18.23
N ASN A 95 -1.85 -17.08 -17.96
CA ASN A 95 -2.98 -16.56 -18.72
C ASN A 95 -3.47 -15.18 -18.28
N LEU A 96 -2.77 -14.51 -17.35
CA LEU A 96 -3.12 -13.15 -16.96
C LEU A 96 -3.02 -12.19 -18.15
N ASP A 97 -3.87 -11.16 -18.14
CA ASP A 97 -3.66 -10.02 -19.01
C ASP A 97 -2.46 -9.20 -18.50
N TRP A 98 -1.28 -9.57 -18.98
CA TRP A 98 -0.02 -8.92 -18.61
C TRP A 98 0.03 -7.44 -18.95
N LYS A 99 -0.74 -6.97 -19.94
CA LYS A 99 -0.80 -5.55 -20.32
C LYS A 99 -1.49 -4.72 -19.24
N THR A 100 -2.46 -5.28 -18.53
CA THR A 100 -3.12 -4.61 -17.40
C THR A 100 -2.41 -4.91 -16.08
N TYR A 101 -2.02 -6.17 -15.87
CA TYR A 101 -1.44 -6.62 -14.61
C TYR A 101 -0.14 -5.89 -14.25
N LEU A 102 0.79 -5.73 -15.20
CA LEU A 102 2.09 -5.10 -14.92
C LEU A 102 1.97 -3.61 -14.57
N PRO A 103 1.26 -2.75 -15.33
CA PRO A 103 1.08 -1.35 -14.95
C PRO A 103 0.36 -1.17 -13.60
N VAL A 104 -0.60 -2.03 -13.27
CA VAL A 104 -1.30 -1.97 -11.98
C VAL A 104 -0.35 -2.32 -10.83
N VAL A 105 0.35 -3.44 -10.93
CA VAL A 105 1.24 -3.91 -9.87
C VAL A 105 2.46 -3.00 -9.73
N LEU A 106 3.13 -2.62 -10.82
CA LEU A 106 4.37 -1.84 -10.76
C LEU A 106 4.15 -0.32 -10.67
N GLY A 107 3.02 0.17 -11.19
CA GLY A 107 2.70 1.60 -11.25
C GLY A 107 1.68 1.99 -10.19
N THR A 108 0.42 1.57 -10.37
CA THR A 108 -0.69 2.01 -9.52
C THR A 108 -0.45 1.69 -8.05
N PHE A 109 -0.11 0.44 -7.71
CA PHE A 109 0.09 0.06 -6.30
C PHE A 109 1.35 0.66 -5.70
N PHE A 110 2.41 0.85 -6.49
CA PHE A 110 3.59 1.57 -6.01
C PHE A 110 3.23 3.00 -5.59
N TRP A 111 2.57 3.76 -6.49
CA TRP A 111 2.20 5.15 -6.21
C TRP A 111 1.15 5.27 -5.11
N ALA A 112 0.17 4.36 -5.08
CA ALA A 112 -0.84 4.34 -4.03
C ALA A 112 -0.20 4.08 -2.66
N SER A 113 0.56 2.98 -2.52
CA SER A 113 1.21 2.63 -1.26
C SER A 113 2.21 3.70 -0.82
N LEU A 114 3.01 4.27 -1.74
CA LEU A 114 3.92 5.36 -1.40
C LEU A 114 3.17 6.59 -0.89
N SER A 115 2.14 7.04 -1.61
CA SER A 115 1.33 8.20 -1.21
C SER A 115 0.70 7.99 0.16
N GLU A 116 0.07 6.83 0.36
CA GLU A 116 -0.67 6.49 1.57
C GLU A 116 0.25 6.39 2.79
N GLU A 117 1.39 5.72 2.67
CA GLU A 117 2.33 5.63 3.78
C GLU A 117 2.99 6.97 4.11
N LEU A 118 3.31 7.79 3.10
CA LEU A 118 3.84 9.13 3.32
C LEU A 118 2.82 10.05 4.02
N LEU A 119 1.52 9.92 3.72
CA LEU A 119 0.49 10.75 4.30
C LEU A 119 0.02 10.26 5.68
N PHE A 120 -0.32 8.99 5.81
CA PHE A 120 -0.89 8.45 7.03
C PHE A 120 0.16 8.06 8.05
N ARG A 121 1.30 7.51 7.64
CA ARG A 121 2.33 7.02 8.57
C ARG A 121 3.35 8.10 8.80
N GLU A 122 4.00 8.57 7.75
CA GLU A 122 5.05 9.55 7.93
C GLU A 122 4.52 10.92 8.39
N PHE A 123 3.57 11.52 7.67
CA PHE A 123 3.04 12.84 8.03
C PHE A 123 2.14 12.79 9.27
N LEU A 124 1.04 12.04 9.20
CA LEU A 124 -0.01 12.14 10.21
C LEU A 124 0.45 11.61 11.58
N ILE A 125 1.05 10.42 11.66
CA ILE A 125 1.57 9.91 12.94
C ILE A 125 2.66 10.83 13.52
N THR A 126 3.56 11.37 12.69
CA THR A 126 4.58 12.32 13.19
C THR A 126 3.94 13.56 13.80
N ARG A 127 2.94 14.16 13.14
CA ARG A 127 2.23 15.33 13.68
C ARG A 127 1.44 15.01 14.94
N MET A 128 0.81 13.83 15.00
CA MET A 128 0.12 13.37 16.21
C MET A 128 1.10 13.20 17.38
N LYS A 129 2.28 12.61 17.12
CA LYS A 129 3.35 12.45 18.11
C LYS A 129 3.85 13.78 18.65
N GLU A 130 4.07 14.78 17.79
CA GLU A 130 4.45 16.14 18.21
C GLU A 130 3.38 16.83 19.08
N THR A 131 2.11 16.43 18.95
CA THR A 131 1.05 16.94 19.83
C THR A 131 0.88 16.19 21.15
N GLY A 132 1.69 15.14 21.39
CA GLY A 132 1.65 14.31 22.59
C GLY A 132 0.62 13.19 22.56
N MET A 133 0.08 12.84 21.39
CA MET A 133 -0.88 11.73 21.28
C MET A 133 -0.21 10.38 21.51
N THR A 134 -0.90 9.47 22.20
CA THR A 134 -0.42 8.11 22.48
C THR A 134 -0.64 7.17 21.29
N ALA A 135 0.10 6.05 21.25
CA ALA A 135 -0.05 5.04 20.22
C ALA A 135 -1.49 4.49 20.13
N TRP A 136 -2.18 4.38 21.26
CA TRP A 136 -3.58 3.97 21.37
C TRP A 136 -4.57 4.89 20.64
N VAL A 137 -4.21 6.14 20.40
CA VAL A 137 -5.00 7.08 19.59
C VAL A 137 -4.47 7.14 18.16
N MET A 138 -3.14 7.15 17.99
CA MET A 138 -2.50 7.24 16.67
C MET A 138 -2.89 6.09 15.74
N ILE A 139 -2.81 4.85 16.20
CA ILE A 139 -3.03 3.67 15.36
C ILE A 139 -4.51 3.60 14.92
N PRO A 140 -5.51 3.63 15.83
CA PRO A 140 -6.90 3.50 15.40
C PRO A 140 -7.37 4.69 14.56
N LEU A 141 -6.96 5.92 14.88
CA LEU A 141 -7.39 7.10 14.13
C LEU A 141 -6.84 7.11 12.70
N THR A 142 -5.54 6.85 12.53
CA THR A 142 -4.93 6.79 11.19
C THR A 142 -5.51 5.65 10.35
N ALA A 143 -5.76 4.49 10.96
CA ALA A 143 -6.40 3.35 10.31
C ALA A 143 -7.86 3.63 9.91
N LEU A 144 -8.62 4.32 10.77
CA LEU A 144 -10.00 4.71 10.48
C LEU A 144 -10.06 5.67 9.30
N LEU A 145 -9.24 6.73 9.31
CA LEU A 145 -9.17 7.69 8.21
C LEU A 145 -8.72 7.03 6.92
N PHE A 146 -7.72 6.16 6.98
CA PHE A 146 -7.26 5.35 5.86
C PHE A 146 -8.40 4.53 5.26
N SER A 147 -9.14 3.78 6.08
CA SER A 147 -10.27 2.96 5.60
C SER A 147 -11.38 3.80 4.98
N LEU A 148 -11.77 4.91 5.62
CA LEU A 148 -12.83 5.80 5.12
C LEU A 148 -12.44 6.50 3.81
N CYS A 149 -11.17 6.90 3.64
CA CYS A 149 -10.69 7.51 2.39
C CYS A 149 -10.83 6.57 1.18
N HIS A 150 -10.89 5.26 1.42
CA HIS A 150 -11.11 4.27 0.38
C HIS A 150 -12.59 4.01 0.04
N ARG A 151 -13.53 4.71 0.69
CA ARG A 151 -14.98 4.63 0.41
C ARG A 151 -15.48 3.17 0.27
N PRO A 152 -15.32 2.34 1.30
CA PRO A 152 -15.63 0.92 1.21
C PRO A 152 -17.11 0.71 0.93
N GLU A 153 -17.41 -0.11 -0.08
CA GLU A 153 -18.78 -0.46 -0.48
C GLU A 153 -19.45 -1.41 0.51
N THR A 154 -18.65 -2.15 1.29
CA THR A 154 -19.12 -3.14 2.25
C THR A 154 -18.43 -3.00 3.60
N GLY A 155 -19.10 -3.48 4.65
CA GLY A 155 -18.51 -3.57 5.99
C GLY A 155 -17.26 -4.46 6.03
N SER A 156 -17.17 -5.49 5.20
CA SER A 156 -15.98 -6.36 5.11
C SER A 156 -14.78 -5.63 4.52
N LEU A 157 -14.95 -4.83 3.46
CA LEU A 157 -13.88 -4.01 2.89
C LEU A 157 -13.45 -2.91 3.87
N PHE A 158 -14.40 -2.31 4.60
CA PHE A 158 -14.09 -1.36 5.66
C PHE A 158 -13.21 -2.01 6.73
N LEU A 159 -13.61 -3.18 7.24
CA LEU A 159 -12.90 -3.89 8.30
C LEU A 159 -11.52 -4.37 7.81
N GLN A 160 -11.43 -4.93 6.61
CA GLN A 160 -10.15 -5.34 6.02
C GLN A 160 -9.18 -4.15 5.96
N ARG A 161 -9.61 -3.01 5.42
CA ARG A 161 -8.75 -1.81 5.31
C ARG A 161 -8.42 -1.21 6.66
N LEU A 162 -9.34 -1.26 7.63
CA LEU A 162 -9.08 -0.83 9.00
C LEU A 162 -7.99 -1.68 9.64
N VAL A 163 -8.08 -3.02 9.54
CA VAL A 163 -7.07 -3.95 10.07
C VAL A 163 -5.72 -3.76 9.40
N THR A 164 -5.68 -3.70 8.06
CA THR A 164 -4.46 -3.38 7.31
C THR A 164 -3.89 -2.03 7.75
N GLY A 165 -4.78 -1.04 7.94
CA GLY A 165 -4.47 0.28 8.47
C GLY A 165 -3.70 0.23 9.79
N MET A 166 -4.24 -0.55 10.74
CA MET A 166 -3.67 -0.75 12.07
C MET A 166 -2.33 -1.49 12.00
N LEU A 167 -2.23 -2.57 11.22
CA LEU A 167 -1.00 -3.35 11.07
C LEU A 167 0.16 -2.50 10.53
N LEU A 168 -0.09 -1.70 9.49
CA LEU A 168 0.89 -0.78 8.94
C LEU A 168 1.23 0.36 9.92
N GLY A 169 0.26 0.83 10.70
CA GLY A 169 0.49 1.80 11.79
C GLY A 169 1.40 1.25 12.88
N CYS A 170 1.15 0.01 13.34
CA CYS A 170 2.02 -0.71 14.27
C CYS A 170 3.42 -0.91 13.70
N LEU A 171 3.52 -1.34 12.43
CA LEU A 171 4.79 -1.53 11.73
C LEU A 171 5.60 -0.23 11.69
N TYR A 172 4.96 0.89 11.34
CA TYR A 172 5.64 2.18 11.29
C TYR A 172 6.04 2.70 12.67
N LEU A 173 5.18 2.59 13.68
CA LEU A 173 5.53 3.05 15.05
C LEU A 173 6.62 2.19 15.69
N GLY A 174 6.61 0.87 15.47
CA GLY A 174 7.62 -0.04 16.00
C GLY A 174 8.96 0.07 15.27
N SER A 175 8.96 0.28 13.96
CA SER A 175 10.18 0.34 13.17
C SER A 175 10.71 1.75 12.93
N GLY A 176 9.85 2.77 12.89
CA GLY A 176 10.19 4.12 12.40
C GLY A 176 10.64 4.13 10.93
N ASP A 177 10.38 3.08 10.17
CA ASP A 177 11.00 2.85 8.85
C ASP A 177 9.98 2.93 7.72
N ILE A 178 9.93 4.10 7.06
CA ILE A 178 9.01 4.31 5.94
C ILE A 178 9.29 3.39 4.75
N ALA A 179 10.55 2.96 4.54
CA ALA A 179 10.90 2.07 3.45
C ALA A 179 10.26 0.69 3.64
N LEU A 180 10.30 0.20 4.88
CA LEU A 180 9.69 -1.05 5.28
C LEU A 180 8.17 -0.98 5.11
N THR A 181 7.53 0.07 5.60
CA THR A 181 6.07 0.20 5.53
C THR A 181 5.55 0.32 4.09
N VAL A 182 6.19 1.15 3.26
CA VAL A 182 5.83 1.29 1.83
C VAL A 182 5.99 -0.04 1.10
N SER A 183 7.11 -0.73 1.32
CA SER A 183 7.38 -2.02 0.66
C SER A 183 6.36 -3.08 1.07
N THR A 184 6.09 -3.21 2.37
CA THR A 184 5.09 -4.16 2.88
C THR A 184 3.71 -3.89 2.30
N HIS A 185 3.30 -2.63 2.25
CA HIS A 185 2.00 -2.26 1.70
C HIS A 185 1.91 -2.53 0.19
N TRP A 186 2.95 -2.17 -0.57
CA TRP A 186 2.98 -2.41 -2.01
C TRP A 186 2.90 -3.91 -2.34
N ILE A 187 3.67 -4.74 -1.64
CA ILE A 187 3.64 -6.19 -1.84
C ILE A 187 2.33 -6.80 -1.35
N TYR A 188 1.74 -6.30 -0.26
CA TYR A 188 0.41 -6.71 0.18
C TYR A 188 -0.65 -6.46 -0.91
N ASN A 189 -0.68 -5.27 -1.50
CA ASN A 189 -1.61 -4.94 -2.59
C ASN A 189 -1.40 -5.84 -3.81
N THR A 190 -0.13 -6.14 -4.13
CA THR A 190 0.23 -7.09 -5.18
C THR A 190 -0.37 -8.47 -4.89
N ILE A 191 -0.14 -9.04 -3.69
CA ILE A 191 -0.66 -10.36 -3.30
C ILE A 191 -2.19 -10.41 -3.43
N VAL A 192 -2.90 -9.42 -2.88
CA VAL A 192 -4.37 -9.37 -2.88
C VAL A 192 -4.90 -9.28 -4.32
N TYR A 193 -4.31 -8.42 -5.15
CA TYR A 193 -4.73 -8.27 -6.55
C TYR A 193 -4.44 -9.50 -7.39
N THR A 194 -3.26 -10.12 -7.23
CA THR A 194 -2.93 -11.38 -7.90
C THR A 194 -3.90 -12.49 -7.49
N PHE A 195 -4.25 -12.57 -6.21
CA PHE A 195 -5.26 -13.53 -5.74
C PHE A 195 -6.62 -13.27 -6.41
N GLN A 196 -7.11 -12.03 -6.41
CA GLN A 196 -8.40 -11.67 -7.01
C GLN A 196 -8.45 -11.98 -8.52
N THR A 197 -7.38 -11.66 -9.25
CA THR A 197 -7.30 -11.86 -10.70
C THR A 197 -7.13 -13.33 -11.10
N THR A 198 -6.42 -14.13 -10.30
CA THR A 198 -6.19 -15.56 -10.60
C THR A 198 -7.24 -16.50 -10.00
N LEU A 199 -7.99 -16.07 -8.97
CA LEU A 199 -8.94 -16.92 -8.22
C LEU A 199 -9.92 -17.70 -9.12
N PRO A 200 -10.61 -17.10 -10.12
CA PRO A 200 -11.54 -17.84 -10.96
C PRO A 200 -10.84 -18.97 -11.73
N SER A 201 -9.70 -18.67 -12.37
CA SER A 201 -8.95 -19.62 -13.18
C SER A 201 -8.27 -20.70 -12.33
N VAL A 202 -7.73 -20.36 -11.16
CA VAL A 202 -7.12 -21.35 -10.25
C VAL A 202 -8.18 -22.30 -9.69
N THR A 203 -9.37 -21.78 -9.38
CA THR A 203 -10.49 -22.59 -8.89
C THR A 203 -10.97 -23.57 -9.96
N LEU A 204 -11.07 -23.10 -11.21
CA LEU A 204 -11.48 -23.94 -12.35
C LEU A 204 -10.44 -25.00 -12.73
N LEU A 205 -9.16 -24.62 -12.79
CA LEU A 205 -8.09 -25.51 -13.25
C LEU A 205 -7.57 -26.45 -12.17
N TYR A 206 -7.69 -26.07 -10.89
CA TYR A 206 -7.09 -26.80 -9.78
C TYR A 206 -8.07 -26.97 -8.61
N SER A 207 -8.26 -25.94 -7.79
CA SER A 207 -9.24 -25.91 -6.67
C SER A 207 -9.22 -24.57 -5.95
N SER A 208 -10.31 -24.25 -5.25
CA SER A 208 -10.38 -23.12 -4.33
C SER A 208 -9.39 -23.24 -3.16
N GLY A 209 -9.13 -24.47 -2.68
CA GLY A 209 -8.14 -24.75 -1.65
C GLY A 209 -6.72 -24.37 -2.09
N ARG A 210 -6.36 -24.62 -3.36
CA ARG A 210 -5.07 -24.21 -3.92
C ARG A 210 -4.94 -22.69 -4.03
N ALA A 211 -6.00 -22.00 -4.43
CA ALA A 211 -6.05 -20.54 -4.45
C ALA A 211 -5.88 -19.95 -3.03
N GLY A 212 -6.59 -20.52 -2.04
CA GLY A 212 -6.48 -20.15 -0.64
C GLY A 212 -5.08 -20.39 -0.06
N LEU A 213 -4.47 -21.53 -0.39
CA LEU A 213 -3.10 -21.86 0.03
C LEU A 213 -2.09 -20.86 -0.56
N ASN A 214 -2.26 -20.46 -1.83
CA ASN A 214 -1.38 -19.47 -2.46
C ASN A 214 -1.37 -18.14 -1.70
N VAL A 215 -2.54 -17.55 -1.46
CA VAL A 215 -2.62 -16.26 -0.76
C VAL A 215 -2.12 -16.37 0.67
N LEU A 216 -2.42 -17.46 1.38
CA LEU A 216 -1.94 -17.70 2.74
C LEU A 216 -0.40 -17.76 2.79
N LEU A 217 0.23 -18.58 1.94
CA LEU A 217 1.69 -18.72 1.92
C LEU A 217 2.38 -17.43 1.49
N CYS A 218 1.81 -16.68 0.56
CA CYS A 218 2.34 -15.37 0.19
C CYS A 218 2.29 -14.37 1.36
N LEU A 219 1.18 -14.32 2.11
CA LEU A 219 1.04 -13.46 3.29
C LEU A 219 1.99 -13.89 4.43
N LEU A 220 2.14 -15.19 4.67
CA LEU A 220 3.11 -15.71 5.65
C LEU A 220 4.54 -15.42 5.24
N SER A 221 4.88 -15.53 3.95
CA SER A 221 6.20 -15.17 3.45
C SER A 221 6.47 -13.68 3.64
N LEU A 222 5.52 -12.80 3.31
CA LEU A 222 5.63 -11.36 3.55
C LEU A 222 5.85 -11.06 5.04
N LEU A 223 5.03 -11.65 5.91
CA LEU A 223 5.17 -11.51 7.36
C LEU A 223 6.55 -11.99 7.85
N GLY A 224 7.00 -13.16 7.38
CA GLY A 224 8.30 -13.71 7.71
C GLY A 224 9.44 -12.77 7.33
N THR A 225 9.43 -12.21 6.11
CA THR A 225 10.43 -11.23 5.68
C THR A 225 10.41 -9.96 6.55
N VAL A 226 9.22 -9.45 6.89
CA VAL A 226 9.07 -8.29 7.78
C VAL A 226 9.62 -8.56 9.18
N VAL A 227 9.33 -9.73 9.76
CA VAL A 227 9.81 -10.13 11.08
C VAL A 227 11.34 -10.29 11.08
N VAL A 228 11.90 -11.02 10.11
CA VAL A 228 13.35 -11.21 9.97
C VAL A 228 14.06 -9.87 9.81
N TYR A 229 13.53 -8.98 8.98
CA TYR A 229 14.07 -7.63 8.83
C TYR A 229 14.02 -6.83 10.13
N SER A 230 12.88 -6.87 10.84
CA SER A 230 12.68 -6.11 12.07
C SER A 230 13.63 -6.55 13.18
N ILE A 231 13.92 -7.85 13.29
CA ILE A 231 14.88 -8.41 14.26
C ILE A 231 16.32 -8.04 13.88
N ASN A 232 16.66 -8.03 12.59
CA ASN A 232 18.01 -7.80 12.10
C ASN A 232 18.25 -6.36 11.63
N LYS A 233 17.40 -5.41 12.02
CA LYS A 233 17.40 -4.05 11.48
C LYS A 233 18.77 -3.37 11.59
N SER A 234 19.53 -3.59 12.67
CA SER A 234 20.88 -3.05 12.85
C SER A 234 21.87 -3.51 11.78
N LYS A 235 21.76 -4.76 11.32
CA LYS A 235 22.61 -5.33 10.24
C LYS A 235 22.24 -4.77 8.87
N PHE A 236 20.98 -4.42 8.65
CA PHE A 236 20.51 -3.80 7.40
C PHE A 236 20.69 -2.27 7.38
N ALA A 237 20.77 -1.64 8.56
CA ALA A 237 21.02 -0.21 8.72
C ALA A 237 22.49 0.18 8.50
N GLY A 238 23.43 -0.77 8.55
CA GLY A 238 24.88 -0.56 8.37
C GLY A 238 25.36 -0.28 6.94
N TYR A 239 24.45 0.06 6.01
CA TYR A 239 24.77 0.50 4.64
C TYR A 239 24.25 1.93 4.39
N THR A 240 24.44 2.83 5.34
CA THR A 240 24.28 4.28 5.16
C THR A 240 25.63 4.94 4.91
#